data_AF-A0A1C0T2H3-F1
#
_entry.id   AF-A0A1C0T2H3-F1
#
_cell.length_a   1.000
_cell.length_b   1.000
_cell.length_c   1.000
_cell.angle_alpha   90.00
_cell.angle_beta   90.00
_cell.angle_gamma   90.00
#
_symmetry.space_group_name_H-M   'P 1'
#
loop_
_entity.id
_entity.type
_entity.pdbx_description
1 polymer ?
#
loop_
_entity_poly.entity_id
_entity_poly.type
_entity_poly.pdbx_seq_one_letter_code
_entity_poly.pdbx_strand_id
1 'polypeptide(L)'
;MINIAALRPSDITTLDHRLSDQSFAQDFLAALAKFLTEVGPDGGADSDRIFMAAVQLTQAKAWNHFDATALRKALSSVPQDAMVIFCDGLPTTLASRLLP
;
A
#
# COMPACT_ATOMS: atom_id res chain seq x y z
N MET A 1 -16.10 -1.60 -0.03
CA MET A 1 -14.94 -0.91 -0.64
C MET A 1 -14.05 -0.39 0.48
N ILE A 2 -12.79 -0.81 0.51
CA ILE A 2 -11.79 -0.36 1.48
C ILE A 2 -11.32 1.03 1.06
N ASN A 3 -11.24 1.96 2.02
CA ASN A 3 -10.72 3.30 1.77
C ASN A 3 -9.38 3.45 2.50
N ILE A 4 -8.27 3.25 1.77
CA ILE A 4 -6.90 3.34 2.31
C ILE A 4 -6.63 4.72 2.90
N ALA A 5 -7.12 5.78 2.24
CA ALA A 5 -6.96 7.16 2.71
C ALA A 5 -7.72 7.49 4.00
N ALA A 6 -8.67 6.62 4.41
CA ALA A 6 -9.50 6.80 5.59
C ALA A 6 -9.32 5.68 6.63
N LEU A 7 -8.24 4.89 6.54
CA LEU A 7 -7.92 3.88 7.54
C LEU A 7 -7.75 4.52 8.91
N ARG A 8 -8.61 4.15 9.86
CA ARG A 8 -8.50 4.62 11.24
C ARG A 8 -7.48 3.76 11.99
N PRO A 9 -6.91 4.24 13.11
CA PRO A 9 -6.03 3.43 13.95
C PRO A 9 -6.64 2.08 14.37
N SER A 10 -7.96 2.02 14.59
CA SER A 10 -8.68 0.77 14.88
C SER A 10 -8.80 -0.18 13.69
N ASP A 11 -8.81 0.35 12.46
CA ASP A 11 -8.79 -0.45 11.26
C ASP A 11 -7.39 -1.04 11.04
N ILE A 12 -6.34 -0.26 11.33
CA ILE A 12 -4.94 -0.67 11.28
C ILE A 12 -4.67 -1.85 12.22
N THR A 13 -5.20 -1.82 13.45
CA THR A 13 -5.00 -2.91 14.43
C THR A 13 -5.73 -4.20 14.06
N THR A 14 -6.82 -4.11 13.29
CA THR A 14 -7.58 -5.29 12.83
C THR A 14 -7.18 -5.71 11.41
N LEU A 15 -6.39 -4.91 10.70
CA LEU A 15 -6.02 -5.13 9.31
C LEU A 15 -5.25 -6.44 9.12
N ASP A 16 -4.29 -6.73 10.00
CA ASP A 16 -3.50 -7.98 9.99
C ASP A 16 -4.42 -9.22 9.99
N HIS A 17 -5.43 -9.24 10.85
CA HIS A 17 -6.38 -10.35 10.92
C HIS A 17 -7.29 -10.40 9.69
N ARG A 18 -7.73 -9.25 9.16
CA ARG A 18 -8.62 -9.20 7.99
C ARG A 18 -7.91 -9.63 6.71
N LEU A 19 -6.62 -9.31 6.57
CA LEU A 19 -5.79 -9.71 5.43
C LEU A 19 -5.52 -11.21 5.35
N SER A 20 -5.77 -11.94 6.44
CA SER A 20 -5.75 -13.41 6.42
C SER A 20 -6.90 -14.01 5.58
N ASP A 21 -7.96 -13.24 5.33
CA ASP A 21 -9.01 -13.62 4.37
C ASP A 21 -8.55 -13.26 2.94
N GLN A 22 -8.51 -14.27 2.07
CA GLN A 22 -7.99 -14.12 0.71
C GLN A 22 -8.84 -13.18 -0.16
N SER A 23 -10.16 -13.17 0.02
CA SER A 23 -11.04 -12.25 -0.71
C SER A 23 -10.77 -10.81 -0.27
N PHE A 24 -10.64 -10.60 1.04
CA PHE A 24 -10.34 -9.27 1.59
C PHE A 24 -8.95 -8.79 1.15
N ALA A 25 -7.95 -9.66 1.12
CA ALA A 25 -6.60 -9.36 0.65
C ALA A 25 -6.58 -8.92 -0.84
N GLN A 26 -7.37 -9.56 -1.70
CA GLN A 26 -7.50 -9.15 -3.10
C GLN A 26 -8.18 -7.79 -3.24
N ASP A 27 -9.28 -7.57 -2.53
CA ASP A 27 -9.98 -6.29 -2.50
C ASP A 27 -9.08 -5.16 -1.98
N PHE A 28 -8.25 -5.47 -0.97
CA PHE A 28 -7.28 -4.54 -0.41
C PHE A 28 -6.23 -4.12 -1.44
N LEU A 29 -5.65 -5.07 -2.17
CA LEU A 29 -4.66 -4.76 -3.22
C LEU A 29 -5.25 -3.91 -4.34
N ALA A 30 -6.48 -4.20 -4.77
CA ALA A 30 -7.18 -3.40 -5.75
C ALA A 30 -7.45 -1.97 -5.24
N ALA A 31 -7.86 -1.84 -3.97
CA ALA A 31 -8.06 -0.53 -3.34
C ALA A 31 -6.75 0.26 -3.19
N LEU A 32 -5.64 -0.41 -2.88
CA LEU A 32 -4.32 0.21 -2.79
C LEU A 32 -3.85 0.71 -4.15
N ALA A 33 -3.94 -0.12 -5.19
CA ALA A 33 -3.58 0.27 -6.56
C ALA A 33 -4.40 1.49 -7.02
N LYS A 34 -5.71 1.47 -6.73
CA LYS A 34 -6.60 2.59 -7.02
C LYS A 34 -6.19 3.86 -6.27
N PHE A 35 -5.94 3.77 -4.96
CA PHE A 35 -5.48 4.91 -4.15
C PHE A 35 -4.20 5.54 -4.71
N LEU A 36 -3.18 4.73 -5.00
CA LEU A 36 -1.89 5.23 -5.52
C LEU A 36 -2.02 5.85 -6.92
N THR A 37 -2.97 5.36 -7.72
CA THR A 37 -3.25 5.90 -9.06
C THR A 37 -4.05 7.20 -8.99
N GLU A 38 -5.02 7.30 -8.06
CA GLU A 38 -5.92 8.45 -7.95
C GLU A 38 -5.30 9.65 -7.23
N VAL A 39 -4.52 9.41 -6.18
CA VAL A 39 -3.90 10.49 -5.41
C VAL A 39 -2.90 11.23 -6.28
N GLY A 40 -2.01 10.50 -6.98
CA GLY A 40 -1.00 11.09 -7.85
C GLY A 40 0.04 11.94 -7.07
N PRO A 41 1.33 11.80 -7.34
CA PRO A 41 2.33 12.60 -6.62
C PRO A 41 2.34 14.04 -7.15
N ASP A 42 2.16 15.00 -6.26
CA ASP A 42 2.20 16.45 -6.51
C ASP A 42 3.49 17.13 -6.01
N GLY A 43 4.41 16.37 -5.40
CA GLY A 43 5.59 16.89 -4.69
C GLY A 43 5.27 17.56 -3.35
N GLY A 44 4.04 17.44 -2.85
CA GLY A 44 3.55 18.06 -1.62
C GLY A 44 2.60 17.15 -0.84
N ALA A 45 1.37 17.61 -0.62
CA ALA A 45 0.45 16.97 0.33
C ALA A 45 0.02 15.57 -0.11
N ASP A 46 -0.16 15.34 -1.41
CA ASP A 46 -0.56 14.03 -1.93
C ASP A 46 0.62 13.05 -1.93
N SER A 47 1.84 13.55 -2.12
CA SER A 47 3.08 12.78 -1.92
C SER A 47 3.25 12.33 -0.46
N ASP A 48 3.01 13.24 0.50
CA ASP A 48 3.04 12.92 1.94
C ASP A 48 1.99 11.86 2.30
N ARG A 49 0.79 11.92 1.68
CA ARG A 49 -0.26 10.93 1.90
C ARG A 49 0.13 9.55 1.39
N ILE A 50 0.77 9.46 0.23
CA ILE A 50 1.29 8.21 -0.33
C ILE A 50 2.34 7.61 0.62
N PHE A 51 3.31 8.41 1.06
CA PHE A 51 4.35 7.98 2.00
C PHE A 51 3.75 7.51 3.33
N MET A 52 2.85 8.29 3.92
CA MET A 52 2.22 7.97 5.20
C MET A 52 1.35 6.70 5.12
N ALA A 53 0.69 6.46 4.01
CA ALA A 53 -0.04 5.22 3.79
C ALA A 53 0.89 3.99 3.84
N ALA A 54 2.05 4.05 3.19
CA ALA A 54 3.05 2.97 3.24
C ALA A 54 3.53 2.70 4.68
N VAL A 55 3.82 3.76 5.43
CA VAL A 55 4.26 3.66 6.84
C VAL A 55 3.17 3.02 7.71
N GLN A 56 1.92 3.45 7.58
CA GLN A 56 0.81 2.91 8.36
C GLN A 56 0.54 1.43 8.05
N LEU A 57 0.56 1.04 6.78
CA LEU A 57 0.38 -0.35 6.36
C LEU A 57 1.53 -1.25 6.84
N THR A 58 2.74 -0.70 6.90
CA THR A 58 3.89 -1.39 7.50
C THR A 58 3.70 -1.62 8.99
N GLN A 59 3.25 -0.61 9.74
CA GLN A 59 2.93 -0.74 11.16
C GLN A 59 1.77 -1.73 11.40
N ALA A 60 0.82 -1.80 10.47
CA ALA A 60 -0.27 -2.77 10.47
C ALA A 60 0.17 -4.21 10.15
N LYS A 61 1.45 -4.44 9.84
CA LYS A 61 1.99 -5.73 9.36
C LYS A 61 1.31 -6.26 8.10
N ALA A 62 0.72 -5.37 7.29
CA ALA A 62 -0.07 -5.77 6.12
C ALA A 62 0.72 -6.62 5.12
N TRP A 63 2.03 -6.36 5.03
CA TRP A 63 2.93 -7.02 4.08
C TRP A 63 3.24 -8.48 4.40
N ASN A 64 2.93 -8.97 5.61
CA ASN A 64 3.14 -10.37 5.96
C ASN A 64 2.22 -11.33 5.19
N HIS A 65 1.14 -10.79 4.59
CA HIS A 65 0.12 -11.57 3.89
C HIS A 65 0.33 -11.62 2.37
N PHE A 66 1.36 -10.94 1.86
CA PHE A 66 1.60 -10.82 0.44
C PHE A 66 3.05 -11.15 0.09
N ASP A 67 3.26 -11.89 -0.99
CA ASP A 67 4.59 -12.02 -1.57
C ASP A 67 4.91 -10.78 -2.44
N ALA A 68 6.21 -10.52 -2.62
CA ALA A 68 6.65 -9.37 -3.41
C ALA A 68 6.17 -9.48 -4.88
N THR A 69 6.01 -10.69 -5.40
CA THR A 69 5.56 -10.95 -6.77
C THR A 69 4.10 -10.55 -6.98
N ALA A 70 3.19 -10.94 -6.08
CA ALA A 70 1.78 -10.55 -6.16
C ALA A 70 1.60 -9.06 -5.92
N LEU A 71 2.35 -8.47 -4.99
CA LEU A 71 2.36 -7.01 -4.79
C LEU A 71 2.78 -6.28 -6.07
N ARG A 72 3.91 -6.67 -6.67
CA ARG A 72 4.39 -6.06 -7.92
C ARG A 72 3.39 -6.20 -9.06
N LYS A 73 2.74 -7.37 -9.16
CA LYS A 73 1.69 -7.60 -10.16
C LYS A 73 0.47 -6.71 -9.92
N ALA A 74 0.00 -6.62 -8.68
CA ALA A 74 -1.17 -5.82 -8.31
C ALA A 74 -0.94 -4.32 -8.50
N LEU A 75 0.29 -3.86 -8.28
CA LEU A 75 0.68 -2.46 -8.41
C LEU A 75 1.27 -2.10 -9.79
N SER A 76 1.21 -3.03 -10.76
CA SER A 76 1.81 -2.84 -12.08
C SER A 76 1.22 -1.69 -12.90
N SER A 77 -0.01 -1.26 -12.59
CA SER A 77 -0.69 -0.13 -13.22
C SER A 77 -0.46 1.20 -12.52
N VAL A 78 0.21 1.21 -11.36
CA VAL A 78 0.44 2.42 -10.58
C VAL A 78 1.54 3.26 -11.25
N PRO A 79 1.37 4.60 -11.38
CA PRO A 79 2.41 5.46 -11.91
C PRO A 79 3.74 5.31 -11.17
N GLN A 80 4.84 5.30 -11.92
CA GLN A 80 6.18 5.07 -11.36
C GLN A 80 6.53 6.06 -10.25
N ASP A 81 6.18 7.33 -10.42
CA ASP A 81 6.45 8.38 -9.42
C ASP A 81 5.72 8.11 -8.10
N ALA A 82 4.47 7.63 -8.16
CA ALA A 82 3.71 7.23 -6.97
C ALA A 82 4.34 5.99 -6.31
N MET A 83 4.81 5.04 -7.12
CA MET A 83 5.49 3.84 -6.63
C MET A 83 6.80 4.16 -5.90
N VAL A 84 7.58 5.12 -6.39
CA VAL A 84 8.83 5.55 -5.74
C VAL A 84 8.54 6.11 -4.34
N ILE A 85 7.63 7.09 -4.24
CA ILE A 85 7.26 7.70 -2.95
C ILE A 85 6.64 6.68 -1.99
N PHE A 86 5.82 5.78 -2.52
CA PHE A 86 5.25 4.69 -1.72
C PHE A 86 6.34 3.78 -1.17
N CYS A 87 7.32 3.41 -1.99
CA CYS A 87 8.43 2.55 -1.58
C CYS A 87 9.34 3.20 -0.53
N ASP A 88 9.46 4.53 -0.51
CA ASP A 88 10.23 5.25 0.52
C ASP A 88 9.63 5.04 1.93
N GLY A 89 8.32 4.81 2.03
CA GLY A 89 7.64 4.51 3.29
C GLY A 89 7.59 3.02 3.66
N LEU A 90 8.14 2.13 2.82
CA LEU A 90 8.19 0.69 3.06
C LEU A 90 9.51 0.26 3.73
N PRO A 91 9.55 -0.93 4.37
CA PRO A 91 10.81 -1.54 4.78
C PRO A 91 11.76 -1.71 3.58
N THR A 92 13.04 -1.38 3.76
CA THR A 92 14.05 -1.39 2.68
C THR A 92 14.13 -2.73 1.94
N THR A 93 13.90 -3.84 2.63
CA THR A 93 13.91 -5.20 2.06
C THR A 93 12.72 -5.47 1.13
N LEU A 94 11.58 -4.81 1.35
CA LEU A 94 10.39 -4.92 0.51
C LEU A 94 10.45 -3.91 -0.64
N ALA A 95 10.85 -2.66 -0.35
CA ALA A 95 11.01 -1.60 -1.35
C ALA A 95 11.93 -2.04 -2.51
N SER A 96 13.08 -2.63 -2.18
CA SER A 96 14.05 -3.16 -3.16
C SER A 96 13.54 -4.32 -4.03
N ARG A 97 12.42 -4.97 -3.66
CA ARG A 97 11.79 -6.04 -4.45
C ARG A 97 10.65 -5.52 -5.34
N LEU A 98 10.16 -4.31 -5.07
CA LEU A 98 9.06 -3.69 -5.81
C LEU A 98 9.57 -2.76 -6.90
N LEU A 99 10.67 -2.06 -6.65
CA LEU A 99 11.37 -1.26 -7.65
C LEU A 99 12.29 -2.14 -8.51
N PRO A 100 12.41 -1.86 -9.83
CA PRO A 100 13.31 -2.55 -10.74
C PRO A 100 14.79 -2.26 -10.45
#